data_AF-A0A4Q3UST9-F1
#
_entry.id   AF-A0A4Q3UST9-F1
#
_cell.length_a   1.000
_cell.length_b   1.000
_cell.length_c   1.000
_cell.angle_alpha   90.00
_cell.angle_beta   90.00
_cell.angle_gamma   90.00
#
_symmetry.space_group_name_H-M   'P 1'
#
loop_
_entity.id
_entity.type
_entity.pdbx_description
1 polymer ?
#
loop_
_entity_poly.entity_id
_entity_poly.type
_entity_poly.pdbx_seq_one_letter_code
_entity_poly.pdbx_strand_id
1 'polypeptide(L)'
;MAAVPTAAPRSISTSIDLLMAARSTLVFLTAVAGMLGVALWQDRPPVVPPIEALTGFQDADAPLMLPADGQPRYRLHAFSAWQLAEIPRANRFESPLGSEHGALTYNAQKFWEMNEGRGGYHTGDDLNGIGGRNTDLGDPVFAAADGLVVFSGEPSPGWGKTIIVAHRDLHGRVLESMYAHLDRIDVADEFDVRIGIDLDR
;
A
#
# COMPACT_ATOMS: atom_id res chain seq x y z
N MET A 1 -13.52 -82.24 -53.75
CA MET A 1 -12.43 -81.42 -53.18
C MET A 1 -12.96 -80.00 -53.05
N ALA A 2 -13.26 -79.53 -51.83
CA ALA A 2 -13.63 -78.14 -51.58
C ALA A 2 -12.39 -77.40 -51.08
N ALA A 3 -12.03 -76.31 -51.77
CA ALA A 3 -10.87 -75.48 -51.45
C ALA A 3 -11.15 -74.61 -50.22
N VAL A 4 -10.19 -74.56 -49.29
CA VAL A 4 -10.21 -73.66 -48.13
C VAL A 4 -9.85 -72.25 -48.60
N PRO A 5 -10.66 -71.21 -48.31
CA PRO A 5 -10.36 -69.85 -48.73
C PRO A 5 -9.27 -69.25 -47.84
N THR A 6 -8.22 -68.73 -48.48
CA THR A 6 -7.14 -67.96 -47.87
C THR A 6 -7.63 -66.56 -47.51
N ALA A 7 -7.54 -66.19 -46.23
CA ALA A 7 -7.87 -64.84 -45.77
C ALA A 7 -6.79 -63.83 -46.18
N ALA A 8 -7.20 -62.73 -46.81
CA ALA A 8 -6.31 -61.63 -47.19
C ALA A 8 -5.81 -60.85 -45.95
N PRO A 9 -4.57 -60.33 -45.96
CA PRO A 9 -4.03 -59.57 -44.85
C PRO A 9 -4.75 -58.23 -44.72
N ARG A 10 -5.30 -57.93 -43.53
CA ARG A 10 -5.90 -56.63 -43.23
C ARG A 10 -4.79 -55.56 -43.14
N SER A 11 -4.96 -54.48 -43.91
CA SER A 11 -4.00 -53.37 -44.01
C SER A 11 -3.80 -52.66 -42.67
N ILE A 12 -2.57 -52.71 -42.15
CA ILE A 12 -2.13 -52.06 -40.90
C ILE A 12 -2.17 -50.51 -41.02
N SER A 13 -2.11 -49.98 -42.25
CA SER A 13 -2.07 -48.53 -42.52
C SER A 13 -3.32 -47.79 -42.02
N THR A 14 -4.50 -48.35 -42.25
CA THR A 14 -5.78 -47.69 -41.95
C THR A 14 -6.00 -47.49 -40.45
N SER A 15 -5.44 -48.38 -39.62
CA SER A 15 -5.50 -48.27 -38.17
C SER A 15 -4.56 -47.21 -37.59
N ILE A 16 -3.42 -46.97 -38.24
CA ILE A 16 -2.45 -45.94 -37.84
C ILE A 16 -2.97 -44.55 -38.21
N ASP A 17 -3.54 -44.39 -39.41
CA ASP A 17 -4.11 -43.12 -39.86
C ASP A 17 -5.31 -42.69 -38.99
N LEU A 18 -6.16 -43.63 -38.60
CA LEU A 18 -7.29 -43.37 -37.69
C LEU A 18 -6.80 -42.98 -36.28
N LEU A 19 -5.75 -43.62 -35.78
CA LEU A 19 -5.16 -43.29 -34.49
C LEU A 19 -4.49 -41.91 -34.50
N MET A 20 -3.82 -41.54 -35.59
CA MET A 20 -3.25 -40.21 -35.75
C MET A 20 -4.33 -39.12 -35.85
N ALA A 21 -5.40 -39.34 -36.62
CA ALA A 21 -6.52 -38.41 -36.72
C ALA A 21 -7.22 -38.20 -35.36
N ALA A 22 -7.45 -39.29 -34.59
CA ALA A 22 -8.03 -39.22 -33.26
C ALA A 22 -7.14 -38.43 -32.28
N ARG A 23 -5.82 -38.63 -32.33
CA ARG A 23 -4.86 -37.87 -31.50
C ARG A 23 -4.84 -36.39 -31.87
N SER A 24 -4.82 -36.05 -33.15
CA SER A 24 -4.87 -34.66 -33.61
C SER A 24 -6.16 -33.96 -33.19
N THR A 25 -7.28 -34.68 -33.19
CA THR A 25 -8.58 -34.16 -32.75
C THR A 25 -8.60 -33.90 -31.24
N LEU A 26 -8.04 -34.82 -30.45
CA LEU A 26 -7.93 -34.65 -29.00
C LEU A 26 -7.00 -33.49 -28.60
N VAL A 27 -5.86 -33.33 -29.29
CA VAL A 27 -4.94 -32.20 -29.09
C VAL A 27 -5.61 -30.88 -29.45
N PHE A 28 -6.37 -30.85 -30.54
CA PHE A 28 -7.12 -29.65 -30.92
C PHE A 28 -8.19 -29.29 -29.88
N LEU A 29 -8.98 -30.26 -29.42
CA LEU A 29 -10.02 -30.03 -28.42
C LEU A 29 -9.44 -29.57 -27.08
N THR A 30 -8.31 -30.14 -26.66
CA THR A 30 -7.62 -29.72 -25.41
C THR A 30 -7.02 -28.33 -25.54
N ALA A 31 -6.44 -27.96 -26.69
CA ALA A 31 -5.96 -26.62 -26.95
C ALA A 31 -7.10 -25.58 -26.93
N VAL A 32 -8.24 -25.89 -27.55
CA VAL A 32 -9.43 -25.02 -27.54
C VAL A 32 -9.97 -24.86 -26.13
N ALA A 33 -10.10 -25.95 -25.37
CA ALA A 33 -10.55 -25.91 -23.97
C ALA A 33 -9.57 -25.11 -23.09
N GLY A 34 -8.26 -25.25 -23.31
CA GLY A 34 -7.23 -24.47 -22.62
C GLY A 34 -7.31 -22.98 -22.96
N MET A 35 -7.47 -22.62 -24.23
CA MET A 35 -7.68 -21.22 -24.64
C MET A 35 -8.97 -20.63 -24.07
N LEU A 36 -10.06 -21.40 -24.06
CA LEU A 36 -11.31 -21.00 -23.41
C LEU A 36 -11.12 -20.80 -21.91
N GLY A 37 -10.41 -21.72 -21.26
CA GLY A 37 -10.06 -21.64 -19.84
C GLY A 37 -9.25 -20.40 -19.53
N VAL A 38 -8.24 -20.06 -20.34
CA VAL A 38 -7.45 -18.83 -20.18
C VAL A 38 -8.31 -17.59 -20.41
N ALA A 39 -9.16 -17.57 -21.42
CA ALA A 39 -10.06 -16.44 -21.69
C ALA A 39 -11.10 -16.23 -20.58
N LEU A 40 -11.53 -17.32 -19.91
CA LEU A 40 -12.41 -17.27 -18.74
C LEU A 40 -11.66 -16.94 -17.45
N TRP A 41 -10.38 -17.34 -17.35
CA TRP A 41 -9.52 -17.09 -16.20
C TRP A 41 -9.02 -15.65 -16.17
N GLN A 42 -8.76 -15.03 -17.32
CA GLN A 42 -8.26 -13.65 -17.40
C GLN A 42 -9.07 -12.77 -16.45
N ASP A 43 -8.41 -12.34 -15.37
CA ASP A 43 -8.99 -11.60 -14.26
C ASP A 43 -9.78 -10.44 -14.85
N ARG A 44 -11.11 -10.58 -14.87
CA ARG A 44 -11.95 -9.43 -15.12
C ARG A 44 -11.64 -8.48 -13.98
N PRO A 45 -11.29 -7.22 -14.25
CA PRO A 45 -11.12 -6.26 -13.18
C PRO A 45 -12.38 -6.34 -12.31
N PRO A 46 -12.26 -6.47 -10.99
CA PRO A 46 -13.41 -6.60 -10.12
C PRO A 46 -14.34 -5.43 -10.44
N VAL A 47 -15.55 -5.76 -10.90
CA VAL A 47 -16.59 -4.75 -11.08
C VAL A 47 -16.99 -4.37 -9.67
N VAL A 48 -16.44 -3.25 -9.19
CA VAL A 48 -16.84 -2.69 -7.89
C VAL A 48 -18.32 -2.31 -8.03
N PRO A 49 -19.23 -2.94 -7.28
CA PRO A 49 -20.63 -2.57 -7.33
C PRO A 49 -20.79 -1.10 -6.90
N PRO A 50 -21.81 -0.39 -7.42
CA PRO A 50 -22.09 0.97 -6.97
C PRO A 50 -22.45 0.96 -5.48
N ILE A 51 -22.01 1.98 -4.74
CA ILE A 51 -22.33 2.16 -3.32
C ILE A 51 -23.83 2.41 -3.18
N GLU A 52 -24.52 1.56 -2.42
CA GLU A 52 -25.97 1.62 -2.21
C GLU A 52 -26.35 2.49 -1.00
N ALA A 53 -25.52 2.57 0.05
CA ALA A 53 -25.84 3.34 1.25
C ALA A 53 -24.60 3.86 2.02
N LEU A 54 -24.67 5.14 2.43
CA LEU A 54 -23.65 5.80 3.29
C LEU A 54 -24.29 6.58 4.44
N THR A 55 -25.59 6.36 4.71
CA THR A 55 -26.38 7.16 5.65
C THR A 55 -25.98 6.98 7.11
N GLY A 56 -25.33 5.87 7.48
CA GLY A 56 -24.86 5.62 8.83
C GLY A 56 -24.08 4.30 8.95
N PHE A 57 -23.48 4.07 10.12
CA PHE A 57 -22.62 2.91 10.38
C PHE A 57 -23.34 1.56 10.28
N GLN A 58 -24.66 1.53 10.40
CA GLN A 58 -25.47 0.31 10.35
C GLN A 58 -25.86 -0.08 8.93
N ASP A 59 -25.99 0.92 8.04
CA ASP A 59 -26.51 0.75 6.70
C ASP A 59 -25.42 0.89 5.63
N ALA A 60 -24.19 1.28 6.02
CA ALA A 60 -23.11 1.52 5.08
C ALA A 60 -22.61 0.22 4.44
N ASP A 61 -22.68 0.14 3.11
CA ASP A 61 -22.19 -0.99 2.31
C ASP A 61 -20.77 -0.77 1.76
N ALA A 62 -20.22 0.42 2.02
CA ALA A 62 -18.83 0.79 1.79
C ALA A 62 -18.27 1.53 3.03
N PRO A 63 -16.93 1.60 3.20
CA PRO A 63 -16.35 2.41 4.27
C PRO A 63 -16.88 3.84 4.23
N LEU A 64 -17.31 4.39 5.36
CA LEU A 64 -17.86 5.76 5.46
C LEU A 64 -16.90 6.85 4.95
N MET A 65 -15.60 6.55 4.87
CA MET A 65 -14.57 7.45 4.32
C MET A 65 -14.29 7.25 2.83
N LEU A 66 -14.95 6.28 2.18
CA LEU A 66 -14.85 6.09 0.74
C LEU A 66 -15.58 7.25 0.04
N PRO A 67 -14.93 7.96 -0.90
CA PRO A 67 -15.60 9.03 -1.62
C PRO A 67 -16.75 8.50 -2.49
N ALA A 68 -17.66 9.39 -2.85
CA ALA A 68 -18.82 9.08 -3.68
C ALA A 68 -18.47 8.51 -5.08
N ASP A 69 -17.22 8.65 -5.53
CA ASP A 69 -16.72 8.07 -6.78
C ASP A 69 -16.27 6.60 -6.65
N GLY A 70 -16.35 6.03 -5.44
CA GLY A 70 -15.98 4.64 -5.15
C GLY A 70 -14.48 4.35 -5.28
N GLN A 71 -13.66 5.36 -5.54
CA GLN A 71 -12.21 5.21 -5.68
C GLN A 71 -11.54 5.48 -4.34
N PRO A 72 -10.60 4.62 -3.89
CA PRO A 72 -9.79 4.92 -2.72
C PRO A 72 -9.07 6.26 -2.94
N ARG A 73 -9.25 7.23 -2.03
CA ARG A 73 -8.36 8.39 -2.00
C ARG A 73 -7.08 7.93 -1.36
N TYR A 74 -6.05 7.69 -2.17
CA TYR A 74 -4.69 7.44 -1.70
C TYR A 74 -4.05 8.63 -0.94
N ARG A 75 -4.84 9.65 -0.59
CA ARG A 75 -4.41 10.82 0.20
C ARG A 75 -4.63 10.64 1.70
N LEU A 76 -5.34 9.60 2.13
CA LEU A 76 -5.56 9.28 3.54
C LEU A 76 -5.28 7.81 3.76
N HIS A 77 -4.49 7.49 4.79
CA HIS A 77 -4.32 6.10 5.22
C HIS A 77 -5.69 5.61 5.73
N ALA A 78 -6.25 4.60 5.08
CA ALA A 78 -7.54 4.04 5.49
C ALA A 78 -7.31 3.05 6.63
N PHE A 79 -7.56 3.49 7.86
CA PHE A 79 -7.45 2.62 9.03
C PHE A 79 -8.57 1.58 9.08
N SER A 80 -8.22 0.34 9.39
CA SER A 80 -9.21 -0.64 9.84
C SER A 80 -9.81 -0.22 11.18
N ALA A 81 -10.99 -0.78 11.52
CA ALA A 81 -11.60 -0.55 12.83
C ALA A 81 -10.67 -0.94 14.00
N TRP A 82 -9.83 -1.96 13.80
CA TRP A 82 -8.86 -2.43 14.80
C TRP A 82 -7.68 -1.46 14.95
N GLN A 83 -7.09 -1.03 13.85
CA GLN A 83 -6.04 -0.01 13.88
C GLN A 83 -6.56 1.29 14.52
N LEU A 84 -7.79 1.71 14.20
CA LEU A 84 -8.40 2.85 14.89
C LEU A 84 -8.47 2.61 16.41
N ALA A 85 -8.88 1.43 16.86
CA ALA A 85 -8.95 1.11 18.28
C ALA A 85 -7.56 1.09 18.97
N GLU A 86 -6.50 0.78 18.23
CA GLU A 86 -5.13 0.73 18.71
C GLU A 86 -4.47 2.10 18.80
N ILE A 87 -4.84 3.08 17.97
CA ILE A 87 -4.25 4.42 17.97
C ILE A 87 -4.33 5.06 19.38
N PRO A 88 -3.18 5.32 20.03
CA PRO A 88 -3.12 5.90 21.37
C PRO A 88 -3.67 7.33 21.42
N ARG A 89 -4.19 7.71 22.60
CA ARG A 89 -4.58 9.10 22.86
C ARG A 89 -3.34 9.95 23.16
N ALA A 90 -3.08 10.93 22.31
CA ALA A 90 -2.06 11.94 22.50
C ALA A 90 -2.57 13.05 23.43
N ASN A 91 -2.00 13.16 24.63
CA ASN A 91 -2.36 14.20 25.59
C ASN A 91 -1.61 15.52 25.38
N ARG A 92 -0.48 15.48 24.67
CA ARG A 92 0.36 16.64 24.33
C ARG A 92 1.13 16.36 23.05
N PHE A 93 1.58 17.44 22.40
CA PHE A 93 2.47 17.40 21.24
C PHE A 93 3.70 18.25 21.55
N GLU A 94 4.88 17.75 21.19
CA GLU A 94 6.18 18.41 21.34
C GLU A 94 6.90 18.48 20.00
N SER A 95 7.95 19.30 19.95
CA SER A 95 8.77 19.42 18.73
C SER A 95 9.52 18.11 18.49
N PRO A 96 9.56 17.61 17.24
CA PRO A 96 10.19 16.34 16.93
C PRO A 96 11.72 16.43 16.75
N LEU A 97 12.29 17.63 16.80
CA LEU A 97 13.73 17.85 16.58
C LEU A 97 14.30 18.78 17.66
N GLY A 98 15.54 18.53 18.07
CA GLY A 98 16.27 19.30 19.07
C GLY A 98 16.34 18.58 20.41
N SER A 99 16.46 19.32 21.51
CA SER A 99 16.25 18.74 22.84
C SER A 99 14.85 18.12 22.95
N GLU A 100 14.57 17.35 24.00
CA GLU A 100 13.23 16.82 24.32
C GLU A 100 12.08 17.83 24.19
N HIS A 101 12.33 19.14 24.32
CA HIS A 101 11.32 20.20 24.15
C HIS A 101 11.57 21.17 22.96
N GLY A 102 12.34 20.76 21.95
CA GLY A 102 12.58 21.56 20.76
C GLY A 102 13.59 22.71 20.90
N ALA A 103 14.41 22.74 21.95
CA ALA A 103 15.50 23.70 22.04
C ALA A 103 16.56 23.41 20.96
N LEU A 104 17.26 24.48 20.57
CA LEU A 104 18.34 24.46 19.58
C LEU A 104 17.90 24.10 18.15
N THR A 105 16.63 24.32 17.82
CA THR A 105 16.11 24.21 16.45
C THR A 105 15.37 25.46 16.01
N TYR A 106 15.15 25.58 14.69
CA TYR A 106 14.33 26.61 14.08
C TYR A 106 13.62 26.06 12.84
N ASN A 107 12.54 26.73 12.43
CA ASN A 107 11.84 26.41 11.19
C ASN A 107 12.48 27.16 10.02
N ALA A 108 13.15 26.43 9.13
CA ALA A 108 13.89 26.92 7.98
C ALA A 108 13.01 27.20 6.76
N GLN A 109 11.87 26.52 6.63
CA GLN A 109 10.88 26.75 5.59
C GLN A 109 9.49 26.38 6.09
N LYS A 110 8.61 27.37 6.22
CA LYS A 110 7.33 27.20 6.90
C LYS A 110 6.30 26.50 6.03
N PHE A 111 5.31 25.90 6.69
CA PHE A 111 4.10 25.44 6.04
C PHE A 111 3.49 26.53 5.17
N TRP A 112 3.16 26.14 3.94
CA TRP A 112 2.57 26.99 2.91
C TRP A 112 3.45 28.16 2.44
N GLU A 113 4.76 28.12 2.72
CA GLU A 113 5.72 29.04 2.12
C GLU A 113 5.94 28.67 0.65
N MET A 114 5.95 29.67 -0.24
CA MET A 114 6.20 29.45 -1.66
C MET A 114 7.68 29.10 -1.89
N ASN A 115 7.94 27.97 -2.53
CA ASN A 115 9.28 27.58 -2.98
C ASN A 115 9.26 27.34 -4.49
N GLU A 116 9.61 28.38 -5.25
CA GLU A 116 9.67 28.32 -6.72
C GLU A 116 10.67 27.26 -7.20
N GLY A 117 11.77 27.06 -6.48
CA GLY A 117 12.78 26.04 -6.79
C GLY A 117 12.27 24.60 -6.65
N ARG A 118 11.25 24.37 -5.81
CA ARG A 118 10.55 23.09 -5.67
C ARG A 118 9.19 23.05 -6.39
N GLY A 119 8.84 24.10 -7.12
CA GLY A 119 7.66 24.15 -7.99
C GLY A 119 6.33 24.35 -7.27
N GLY A 120 6.31 24.87 -6.04
CA GLY A 120 5.05 25.15 -5.35
C GLY A 120 5.16 25.50 -3.86
N TYR A 121 4.00 25.47 -3.20
CA TYR A 121 3.90 25.71 -1.76
C TYR A 121 4.39 24.51 -0.95
N HIS A 122 5.09 24.80 0.14
CA HIS A 122 5.60 23.79 1.06
C HIS A 122 4.46 23.13 1.85
N THR A 123 4.40 21.80 1.86
CA THR A 123 3.32 21.04 2.50
C THR A 123 3.65 20.56 3.92
N GLY A 124 4.74 21.05 4.51
CA GLY A 124 5.19 20.75 5.87
C GLY A 124 6.01 21.90 6.44
N ASP A 125 6.69 21.66 7.57
CA ASP A 125 7.68 22.57 8.14
C ASP A 125 9.06 21.93 8.02
N ASP A 126 10.04 22.64 7.45
CA ASP A 126 11.45 22.21 7.45
C ASP A 126 12.08 22.65 8.76
N LEU A 127 12.43 21.70 9.62
CA LEU A 127 13.07 21.98 10.92
C LEU A 127 14.57 21.70 10.81
N ASN A 128 15.38 22.66 11.26
CA ASN A 128 16.84 22.52 11.31
C ASN A 128 17.39 22.82 12.71
N GLY A 129 18.51 22.19 13.06
CA GLY A 129 19.36 22.61 14.19
C GLY A 129 19.93 24.02 13.98
N ILE A 130 20.17 24.77 15.06
CA ILE A 130 20.65 26.17 15.01
C ILE A 130 22.02 26.37 14.34
N GLY A 131 22.78 25.30 14.08
CA GLY A 131 24.00 25.36 13.26
C GLY A 131 23.74 25.63 11.78
N GLY A 132 22.50 25.40 11.33
CA GLY A 132 22.02 25.59 9.96
C GLY A 132 22.49 24.50 8.97
N ARG A 133 21.68 24.26 7.93
CA ARG A 133 21.90 23.15 6.97
C ARG A 133 22.02 21.82 7.71
N ASN A 134 22.85 20.89 7.23
CA ASN A 134 23.04 19.54 7.75
C ASN A 134 23.81 19.44 9.08
N THR A 135 23.84 20.50 9.90
CA THR A 135 24.53 20.44 11.20
C THR A 135 23.84 19.53 12.21
N ASP A 136 22.58 19.21 11.95
CA ASP A 136 21.70 18.30 12.67
C ASP A 136 21.61 16.92 12.02
N LEU A 137 22.43 16.63 11.00
CA LEU A 137 22.46 15.31 10.38
C LEU A 137 22.90 14.27 11.42
N GLY A 138 22.02 13.30 11.68
CA GLY A 138 22.23 12.25 12.68
C GLY A 138 21.80 12.66 14.09
N ASP A 139 21.22 13.85 14.28
CA ASP A 139 20.50 14.17 15.52
C ASP A 139 19.24 13.31 15.61
N PRO A 140 18.83 12.89 16.83
CA PRO A 140 17.65 12.07 17.02
C PRO A 140 16.38 12.82 16.60
N VAL A 141 15.46 12.10 15.97
CA VAL A 141 14.14 12.61 15.59
C VAL A 141 13.11 11.93 16.48
N PHE A 142 12.41 12.70 17.32
CA PHE A 142 11.47 12.16 18.28
C PHE A 142 10.04 12.15 17.76
N ALA A 143 9.26 11.15 18.16
CA ALA A 143 7.81 11.17 17.96
C ALA A 143 7.21 12.41 18.66
N ALA A 144 6.47 13.23 17.91
CA ALA A 144 5.85 14.45 18.40
C ALA A 144 4.82 14.19 19.51
N ALA A 145 4.23 12.99 19.55
CA ALA A 145 3.28 12.57 20.58
C ALA A 145 3.19 11.04 20.64
N ASP A 146 2.52 10.52 21.68
CA ASP A 146 2.12 9.11 21.75
C ASP A 146 1.27 8.74 20.54
N GLY A 147 1.57 7.63 19.88
CA GLY A 147 0.93 7.26 18.63
C GLY A 147 1.27 5.86 18.14
N LEU A 148 0.73 5.51 16.98
CA LEU A 148 0.96 4.25 16.28
C LEU A 148 1.69 4.55 14.96
N VAL A 149 2.79 3.85 14.67
CA VAL A 149 3.42 3.92 13.36
C VAL A 149 2.52 3.25 12.33
N VAL A 150 2.09 4.00 11.31
CA VAL A 150 1.14 3.55 10.29
C VAL A 150 1.75 3.50 8.89
N PHE A 151 2.97 4.02 8.76
CA PHE A 151 3.81 3.86 7.59
C PHE A 151 5.27 4.05 7.97
N SER A 152 6.14 3.19 7.45
CA SER A 152 7.59 3.26 7.61
C SER A 152 8.26 2.81 6.30
N GLY A 153 8.90 3.73 5.58
CA GLY A 153 9.57 3.42 4.31
C GLY A 153 9.95 4.62 3.46
N GLU A 154 10.23 4.40 2.17
CA GLU A 154 10.58 5.44 1.21
C GLU A 154 9.49 5.61 0.15
N PRO A 155 8.51 6.52 0.34
CA PRO A 155 7.34 6.62 -0.55
C PRO A 155 7.70 7.25 -1.90
N SER A 156 8.75 8.08 -1.95
CA SER A 156 9.31 8.59 -3.19
C SER A 156 10.74 9.10 -2.99
N PRO A 157 11.55 9.23 -4.07
CA PRO A 157 12.87 9.85 -3.98
C PRO A 157 12.85 11.29 -3.44
N GLY A 158 11.73 12.00 -3.62
CA GLY A 158 11.57 13.38 -3.18
C GLY A 158 11.30 13.53 -1.69
N TRP A 159 10.74 12.51 -1.03
CA TRP A 159 10.50 12.47 0.42
C TRP A 159 11.60 11.72 1.18
N GLY A 160 12.31 10.80 0.50
CA GLY A 160 13.31 9.94 1.14
C GLY A 160 12.68 9.01 2.16
N LYS A 161 13.43 8.65 3.20
CA LYS A 161 12.92 7.87 4.33
C LYS A 161 11.87 8.66 5.09
N THR A 162 10.73 8.02 5.30
CA THR A 162 9.54 8.63 5.86
C THR A 162 8.88 7.70 6.85
N ILE A 163 8.47 8.27 7.98
CA ILE A 163 7.59 7.63 8.96
C ILE A 163 6.31 8.47 9.07
N ILE A 164 5.16 7.81 9.19
CA ILE A 164 3.89 8.45 9.53
C ILE A 164 3.38 7.82 10.83
N VAL A 165 3.05 8.67 11.80
CA VAL A 165 2.51 8.27 13.09
C VAL A 165 1.09 8.82 13.23
N ALA A 166 0.15 7.93 13.51
CA ALA A 166 -1.23 8.29 13.82
C ALA A 166 -1.43 8.49 15.33
N HIS A 167 -2.22 9.51 15.67
CA HIS A 167 -2.51 9.93 17.03
C HIS A 167 -4.01 10.13 17.20
N ARG A 168 -4.52 9.95 18.41
CA ARG A 168 -5.90 10.34 18.75
C ARG A 168 -5.88 11.56 19.67
N ASP A 169 -6.50 12.66 19.23
CA ASP A 169 -6.55 13.87 20.04
C ASP A 169 -7.50 13.74 21.25
N LEU A 170 -7.58 14.80 22.06
CA LEU A 170 -8.43 14.80 23.25
C LEU A 170 -9.93 14.64 22.96
N HIS A 171 -10.36 14.87 21.71
CA HIS A 171 -11.74 14.74 21.24
C HIS A 171 -11.98 13.44 20.44
N GLY A 172 -10.98 12.58 20.34
CA GLY A 172 -11.08 11.31 19.64
C GLY A 172 -10.81 11.40 18.13
N ARG A 173 -10.45 12.56 17.60
CA ARG A 173 -10.09 12.73 16.18
C ARG A 173 -8.72 12.13 15.91
N VAL A 174 -8.58 11.48 14.77
CA VAL A 174 -7.29 10.96 14.30
C VAL A 174 -6.49 12.10 13.65
N LEU A 175 -5.24 12.25 14.06
CA LEU A 175 -4.26 13.18 13.51
C LEU A 175 -3.05 12.36 13.06
N GLU A 176 -2.39 12.78 11.98
CA GLU A 176 -1.17 12.14 11.49
C GLU A 176 -0.01 13.14 11.53
N SER A 177 1.13 12.71 12.04
CA SER A 177 2.40 13.41 11.91
C SER A 177 3.29 12.64 10.93
N MET A 178 3.94 13.37 10.03
CA MET A 178 4.83 12.82 9.01
C MET A 178 6.24 13.35 9.23
N TYR A 179 7.21 12.44 9.25
CA TYR A 179 8.63 12.69 9.43
C TYR A 179 9.31 12.25 8.15
N ALA A 180 9.97 13.15 7.42
CA ALA A 180 10.59 12.87 6.14
C ALA A 180 12.07 13.25 6.15
N HIS A 181 12.81 12.82 5.12
CA HIS A 181 14.25 13.06 5.00
C HIS A 181 15.11 12.49 6.14
N LEU A 182 14.63 11.44 6.81
CA LEU A 182 15.37 10.75 7.87
C LEU A 182 16.68 10.14 7.36
N ASP A 183 17.69 9.97 8.22
CA ASP A 183 18.96 9.32 7.84
C ASP A 183 18.86 7.79 7.89
N ARG A 184 18.04 7.26 8.78
CA ARG A 184 17.69 5.84 8.95
C ARG A 184 16.22 5.70 9.38
N ILE A 185 15.77 4.46 9.48
CA ILE A 185 14.44 4.07 9.96
C ILE A 185 14.66 2.78 10.73
N ASP A 186 14.40 2.81 12.04
CA ASP A 186 14.60 1.67 12.91
C ASP A 186 13.31 1.24 13.63
N VAL A 187 12.17 1.77 13.18
CA VAL A 187 10.82 1.40 13.64
C VAL A 187 10.02 0.74 12.51
N ALA A 188 9.29 -0.32 12.85
CA ALA A 188 8.41 -1.04 11.93
C ALA A 188 6.99 -0.49 11.95
N ASP A 189 6.19 -0.84 10.94
CA ASP A 189 4.75 -0.59 10.94
C ASP A 189 4.07 -1.26 12.14
N GLU A 190 2.96 -0.66 12.59
CA GLU A 190 2.17 -1.10 13.74
C GLU A 190 2.93 -1.08 15.08
N PHE A 191 4.03 -0.32 15.13
CA PHE A 191 4.80 -0.09 16.34
C PHE A 191 4.21 1.06 17.16
N ASP A 192 3.90 0.79 18.43
CA ASP A 192 3.48 1.82 19.38
C ASP A 192 4.66 2.72 19.76
N VAL A 193 4.53 4.02 19.51
CA VAL A 193 5.50 5.03 19.90
C VAL A 193 4.97 5.91 21.03
N ARG A 194 5.89 6.33 21.89
CA ARG A 194 5.64 7.34 22.92
C ARG A 194 6.40 8.60 22.58
N ILE A 195 5.92 9.72 23.09
CA ILE A 195 6.63 10.98 23.00
C ILE A 195 8.06 10.83 23.56
N GLY A 196 9.05 11.37 22.84
CA GLY A 196 10.47 11.24 23.18
C GLY A 196 11.11 9.90 22.79
N ILE A 197 10.39 9.01 22.08
CA ILE A 197 11.02 7.88 21.39
C ILE A 197 11.69 8.39 20.12
N ASP A 198 12.97 8.06 19.96
CA ASP A 198 13.77 8.32 18.78
C ASP A 198 13.35 7.39 17.63
N LEU A 199 13.03 7.98 16.49
CA LEU A 199 12.53 7.33 15.28
C LEU A 199 13.67 7.06 14.26
N ASP A 200 14.85 7.65 14.49
CA ASP A 200 15.99 7.68 13.57
C ASP A 200 17.25 7.02 14.18
N ARG A 201 17.08 5.90 14.93
CA ARG A 201 18.13 5.29 15.77
C ARG A 201 18.66 3.93 15.34
#